data_AF-X1R633-F1
#
_entry.id   AF-X1R633-F1
#
_cell.length_a   1.000
_cell.length_b   1.000
_cell.length_c   1.000
_cell.angle_alpha   90.00
_cell.angle_beta   90.00
_cell.angle_gamma   90.00
#
_symmetry.space_group_name_H-M   'P 1'
#
loop_
_entity.id
_entity.type
_entity.pdbx_description
1 polymer ?
#
loop_
_entity_poly.entity_id
_entity_poly.type
_entity_poly.pdbx_seq_one_letter_code
_entity_poly.pdbx_strand_id
1 'polypeptide(L)'
;MVNLFHWSKKTNLGVKRSKEAWFSKISHLFDRGSFDEATWEELEELLILADVGIETTTKLMDRVKQRVKTDRLADASQVRSALESEMIKLLSVS
;
A
#
# COMPACT_ATOMS: atom_id res chain seq x y z
N MET A 1 -22.55 -19.94 -12.95
CA MET A 1 -22.33 -18.99 -11.84
C MET A 1 -20.97 -19.28 -11.21
N VAL A 2 -20.05 -18.33 -11.24
CA VAL A 2 -18.73 -18.49 -10.59
C VAL A 2 -18.92 -18.35 -9.08
N ASN A 3 -18.44 -19.32 -8.30
CA ASN A 3 -18.50 -19.27 -6.83
C ASN A 3 -17.40 -18.33 -6.30
N LEU A 4 -17.76 -17.05 -6.14
CA LEU A 4 -16.89 -15.98 -5.61
C LEU A 4 -16.35 -16.30 -4.21
N PHE A 5 -17.14 -16.99 -3.37
CA PHE A 5 -16.74 -17.33 -2.00
C PHE A 5 -15.56 -18.30 -1.97
N HIS A 6 -15.57 -19.31 -2.85
CA HIS A 6 -14.46 -20.26 -2.96
C HIS A 6 -13.18 -19.57 -3.49
N TRP A 7 -13.30 -18.69 -4.48
CA TRP A 7 -12.16 -17.98 -5.06
C TRP A 7 -11.49 -17.04 -4.04
N SER A 8 -12.27 -16.28 -3.26
CA SER A 8 -11.75 -15.44 -2.18
C SER A 8 -10.98 -16.23 -1.12
N LYS A 9 -11.51 -17.40 -0.71
CA LYS A 9 -10.81 -18.28 0.24
C LYS A 9 -9.49 -18.79 -0.35
N LYS A 10 -9.48 -19.18 -1.63
CA LYS A 10 -8.29 -19.67 -2.33
C LYS A 10 -7.23 -18.59 -2.51
N THR A 11 -7.62 -17.37 -2.91
CA THR A 11 -6.68 -16.26 -3.08
C THR A 11 -6.09 -15.83 -1.74
N ASN A 12 -6.92 -15.71 -0.68
CA ASN A 12 -6.45 -15.36 0.65
C ASN A 12 -5.42 -16.37 1.19
N LEU A 13 -5.66 -17.68 0.98
CA LEU A 13 -4.68 -18.71 1.32
C LEU A 13 -3.39 -18.60 0.49
N GLY A 14 -3.51 -18.31 -0.81
CA GLY A 14 -2.36 -18.18 -1.72
C GLY A 14 -1.43 -17.01 -1.38
N VAL A 15 -1.99 -15.88 -0.90
CA VAL A 15 -1.20 -14.68 -0.56
C VAL A 15 -0.84 -14.58 0.92
N LYS A 16 -1.31 -15.50 1.77
CA LYS A 16 -1.21 -15.41 3.23
C LYS A 16 0.22 -15.12 3.71
N ARG A 17 1.21 -15.88 3.21
CA ARG A 17 2.62 -15.74 3.62
C ARG A 17 3.20 -14.37 3.26
N SER A 18 2.98 -13.91 2.02
CA SER A 18 3.46 -12.61 1.56
C SER A 18 2.77 -11.48 2.34
N LYS A 19 1.46 -11.61 2.57
CA LYS A 19 0.70 -10.68 3.40
C LYS A 19 1.26 -10.60 4.81
N GLU A 20 1.50 -11.72 5.50
CA GLU A 20 2.02 -11.72 6.87
C GLU A 20 3.43 -11.11 6.96
N ALA A 21 4.33 -11.45 6.03
CA ALA A 21 5.70 -10.94 6.02
C ALA A 21 5.78 -9.43 5.74
N TRP A 22 4.87 -8.91 4.93
CA TRP A 22 4.84 -7.50 4.54
C TRP A 22 3.99 -6.64 5.48
N PHE A 23 2.87 -7.17 5.97
CA PHE A 23 1.93 -6.45 6.82
C PHE A 23 2.53 -6.00 8.15
N SER A 24 3.41 -6.81 8.76
CA SER A 24 4.08 -6.42 10.00
C SER A 24 4.96 -5.19 9.80
N LYS A 25 5.79 -5.18 8.75
CA LYS A 25 6.69 -4.05 8.41
C LYS A 25 5.91 -2.77 8.13
N ILE A 26 4.86 -2.88 7.32
CA ILE A 26 4.00 -1.74 6.99
C ILE A 26 3.24 -1.22 8.21
N SER A 27 2.71 -2.11 9.06
CA SER A 27 2.01 -1.68 10.28
C SER A 27 2.95 -0.90 11.20
N HIS A 28 4.17 -1.42 11.41
CA HIS A 28 5.19 -0.73 12.20
C HIS A 28 5.61 0.62 11.61
N LEU A 29 5.58 0.79 10.29
CA LEU A 29 5.84 2.07 9.64
C LEU A 29 4.74 3.09 9.97
N PHE A 30 3.47 2.70 9.84
CA PHE A 30 2.33 3.59 10.10
C PHE A 30 2.12 3.90 11.59
N ASP A 31 2.62 3.07 12.51
CA ASP A 31 2.54 3.31 13.95
C ASP A 31 3.44 4.48 14.42
N ARG A 32 4.39 4.96 13.60
CA ARG A 32 5.32 6.06 13.95
C ARG A 32 4.65 7.44 13.99
N GLY A 33 3.39 7.57 13.59
CA GLY A 33 2.57 8.77 13.78
C GLY A 33 2.77 9.90 12.78
N SER A 34 4.00 10.13 12.29
CA SER A 34 4.30 11.16 11.27
C SER A 34 5.01 10.59 10.05
N PHE A 35 4.63 11.05 8.86
CA PHE A 35 5.29 10.73 7.59
C PHE A 35 6.31 11.82 7.22
N ASP A 36 7.50 11.72 7.81
CA ASP A 36 8.67 12.48 7.38
C ASP A 36 9.34 11.85 6.14
N GLU A 37 10.40 12.49 5.62
CA GLU A 37 11.08 11.99 4.42
C GLU A 37 11.61 10.57 4.61
N ALA A 38 12.19 10.26 5.78
CA ALA A 38 12.69 8.93 6.09
C ALA A 38 11.59 7.85 6.06
N THR A 39 10.39 8.17 6.56
CA THR A 39 9.24 7.27 6.52
C THR A 39 8.75 7.05 5.08
N TRP A 40 8.81 8.09 4.24
CA TRP A 40 8.48 7.96 2.82
C TRP A 40 9.49 7.09 2.05
N GLU A 41 10.79 7.26 2.31
CA GLU A 41 11.85 6.43 1.72
C GLU A 41 11.69 4.96 2.14
N GLU A 42 11.46 4.69 3.44
CA GLU A 42 11.25 3.33 3.94
C GLU A 42 10.00 2.68 3.31
N LEU A 43 8.92 3.43 3.07
CA LEU A 43 7.74 2.92 2.37
C LEU A 43 8.06 2.52 0.92
N GLU A 44 8.81 3.35 0.19
CA GLU A 44 9.24 3.07 -1.17
C GLU A 44 10.11 1.81 -1.25
N GLU A 45 11.09 1.68 -0.36
CA GLU A 45 11.92 0.47 -0.25
C GLU A 45 11.08 -0.77 0.03
N LEU A 46 10.13 -0.71 0.97
CA LEU A 46 9.25 -1.82 1.30
C LEU A 46 8.37 -2.26 0.13
N LEU A 47 7.92 -1.32 -0.72
CA LEU A 47 7.14 -1.63 -1.91
C LEU A 47 8.01 -2.28 -3.00
N ILE A 48 9.23 -1.78 -3.20
CA ILE A 48 10.18 -2.37 -4.16
C ILE A 48 10.53 -3.80 -3.77
N LEU A 49 10.80 -4.06 -2.47
CA LEU A 49 11.08 -5.39 -1.94
C LEU A 49 9.88 -6.35 -2.00
N ALA A 50 8.68 -5.82 -2.19
CA ALA A 50 7.45 -6.61 -2.31
C ALA A 50 7.07 -6.94 -3.77
N ASP A 51 8.04 -6.89 -4.68
CA ASP A 51 7.88 -7.18 -6.11
C ASP A 51 6.93 -6.23 -6.85
N VAL A 52 6.74 -4.98 -6.36
CA VAL A 52 5.95 -3.94 -7.08
C VAL A 52 6.73 -3.36 -8.26
N GLY A 53 8.06 -3.29 -8.14
CA GLY A 53 8.96 -2.71 -9.14
C GLY A 53 9.12 -1.18 -9.00
N ILE A 54 10.29 -0.68 -9.41
CA ILE A 54 10.71 0.72 -9.20
C ILE A 54 9.71 1.71 -9.83
N GLU A 55 9.44 1.57 -11.13
CA GLU A 55 8.57 2.50 -11.86
C GLU A 55 7.16 2.59 -11.26
N THR A 56 6.55 1.44 -10.95
CA THR A 56 5.22 1.37 -10.35
C THR A 56 5.21 1.98 -8.95
N THR A 57 6.24 1.68 -8.15
CA THR A 57 6.37 2.25 -6.81
C THR A 57 6.51 3.77 -6.87
N THR A 58 7.44 4.31 -7.65
CA THR A 58 7.62 5.77 -7.76
C THR A 58 6.32 6.46 -8.20
N LYS A 59 5.63 5.90 -9.21
CA LYS A 59 4.33 6.42 -9.65
C LYS A 59 3.24 6.37 -8.57
N LEU A 60 3.21 5.31 -7.77
CA LEU A 60 2.30 5.19 -6.63
C LEU A 60 2.63 6.24 -5.56
N MET A 61 3.90 6.36 -5.20
CA MET A 61 4.39 7.29 -4.17
C MET A 61 4.07 8.73 -4.52
N ASP A 62 4.28 9.14 -5.78
CA ASP A 62 3.93 10.48 -6.26
C ASP A 62 2.44 10.79 -6.09
N ARG A 63 1.56 9.85 -6.48
CA ARG A 63 0.11 10.01 -6.33
C ARG A 63 -0.31 10.14 -4.88
N VAL A 64 0.27 9.32 -4.00
CA VAL A 64 -0.02 9.35 -2.57
C VAL A 64 0.49 10.64 -1.93
N LYS A 65 1.74 11.04 -2.17
CA LYS A 65 2.31 12.31 -1.67
C LYS A 65 1.50 13.51 -2.17
N GLN A 66 1.09 13.52 -3.45
CA GLN A 66 0.22 14.56 -4.00
C GLN A 66 -1.12 14.62 -3.25
N ARG A 67 -1.76 13.47 -3.03
CA ARG A 67 -3.04 13.39 -2.33
C ARG A 67 -2.95 13.81 -0.86
N VAL A 68 -1.91 13.39 -0.14
CA VAL A 68 -1.63 13.84 1.23
C VAL A 68 -1.57 15.37 1.30
N LYS A 69 -0.88 16.00 0.34
CA LYS A 69 -0.78 17.46 0.25
C LYS A 69 -2.11 18.13 -0.09
N THR A 70 -2.85 17.61 -1.08
CA THR A 70 -4.13 18.18 -1.55
C THR A 70 -5.22 18.07 -0.48
N ASP A 71 -5.35 16.88 0.13
CA ASP A 71 -6.40 16.57 1.10
C ASP A 71 -6.02 16.99 2.53
N ARG A 72 -4.79 17.51 2.73
CA ARG A 72 -4.21 17.91 4.03
C ARG A 72 -4.30 16.79 5.07
N LEU A 73 -3.92 15.58 4.67
CA LEU A 73 -3.93 14.41 5.54
C LEU A 73 -2.87 14.58 6.63
N ALA A 74 -3.27 14.48 7.89
CA ALA A 74 -2.45 14.87 9.04
C ALA A 74 -1.97 13.67 9.87
N ASP A 75 -2.64 12.52 9.77
CA ASP A 75 -2.30 11.32 10.54
C ASP A 75 -1.97 10.13 9.63
N ALA A 76 -1.19 9.19 10.18
CA ALA A 76 -0.72 8.01 9.48
C ALA A 76 -1.87 7.11 8.98
N SER A 77 -3.03 7.09 9.64
CA SER A 77 -4.18 6.27 9.22
C SER A 77 -4.83 6.81 7.94
N GLN A 78 -4.85 8.13 7.79
CA GLN A 78 -5.31 8.80 6.57
C GLN A 78 -4.32 8.56 5.41
N VAL A 79 -3.02 8.64 5.66
CA VAL A 79 -1.98 8.33 4.66
C VAL A 79 -2.11 6.87 4.21
N ARG A 80 -2.30 5.93 5.15
CA ARG A 80 -2.55 4.51 4.85
C ARG A 80 -3.77 4.31 3.96
N SER A 81 -4.86 5.02 4.26
CA SER A 81 -6.09 4.96 3.47
C SER A 81 -5.90 5.54 2.06
N ALA A 82 -5.10 6.61 1.93
CA ALA A 82 -4.73 7.17 0.63
C ALA A 82 -3.89 6.18 -0.19
N LEU A 83 -2.89 5.54 0.42
CA LEU A 83 -2.08 4.50 -0.22
C LEU A 83 -2.95 3.36 -0.75
N GLU A 84 -3.83 2.79 0.07
CA GLU A 84 -4.75 1.72 -0.34
C GLU A 84 -5.61 2.14 -1.53
N SER A 85 -6.17 3.35 -1.48
CA SER A 85 -7.01 3.88 -2.56
C SER A 85 -6.23 4.08 -3.86
N GLU A 86 -4.99 4.58 -3.81
CA GLU A 86 -4.17 4.75 -5.02
C GLU A 86 -3.68 3.40 -5.58
N MET A 87 -3.39 2.41 -4.73
CA MET A 87 -3.09 1.04 -5.17
C MET A 87 -4.27 0.43 -5.92
N ILE A 88 -5.49 0.55 -5.38
CA ILE A 88 -6.70 0.05 -6.05
C ILE A 88 -6.89 0.75 -7.42
N LYS A 89 -6.68 2.07 -7.49
CA LYS A 89 -6.78 2.82 -8.75
C LYS A 89 -5.73 2.40 -9.77
N LEU A 90 -4.52 2.03 -9.35
CA LEU A 90 -3.48 1.52 -10.26
C LEU A 90 -3.85 0.15 -10.85
N LEU A 91 -4.50 -0.71 -10.07
CA LEU A 91 -4.93 -2.04 -10.51
C LEU A 91 -6.25 -2.03 -11.29
N SER A 92 -7.04 -0.98 -11.12
CA SER A 92 -8.31 -0.79 -11.83
C SER A 92 -7.99 -0.39 -13.27
N VAL A 93 -8.03 -1.37 -14.17
CA VAL A 93 -7.98 -1.14 -15.62
C VAL A 93 -9.35 -0.63 -16.05
N SER A 94 -9.39 0.59 -16.61
CA SER A 94 -10.55 1.12 -17.33
C SER A 94 -10.73 0.45 -18.68
#